data_AF-A0A7C1U5R5-F1
#
_entry.id   AF-A0A7C1U5R5-F1
#
_cell.length_a   1.000
_cell.length_b   1.000
_cell.length_c   1.000
_cell.angle_alpha   90.00
_cell.angle_beta   90.00
_cell.angle_gamma   90.00
#
_symmetry.space_group_name_H-M   'P 1'
#
loop_
_entity.id
_entity.type
_entity.pdbx_description
1 polymer ?
#
loop_
_entity_poly.entity_id
_entity_poly.type
_entity_poly.pdbx_seq_one_letter_code
_entity_poly.pdbx_strand_id
1 'polypeptide(L)'
;MSWRPVSRRRAVADAGRWMAAMVLSGALGGPLAAATAQPHAEVFVGAATALSGAEALASQGVRITRYNVDEIARINALLSAGLPGDPQEAAGIAVQRIARRQAILKHRYARGATALLHAARHRLSRFPAIVFDGQAVVYGVTDLRTAYRLYQRWQADRMEAPQP
;
A
#
# COMPACT_ATOMS: atom_id res chain seq x y z
N MET A 1 17.51 -17.29 14.34
CA MET A 1 17.47 -17.07 12.87
C MET A 1 17.92 -15.65 12.60
N SER A 2 19.18 -15.48 12.22
CA SER A 2 19.84 -14.19 12.01
C SER A 2 19.56 -13.66 10.61
N TRP A 3 18.93 -12.50 10.53
CA TRP A 3 18.64 -11.79 9.28
C TRP A 3 19.81 -10.86 8.93
N ARG A 4 20.32 -10.92 7.69
CA ARG A 4 21.33 -10.00 7.14
C ARG A 4 20.75 -9.28 5.92
N PRO A 5 20.72 -7.94 5.87
CA PRO A 5 20.35 -7.22 4.65
C PRO A 5 21.57 -6.97 3.76
N VAL A 6 21.43 -7.29 2.47
CA VAL A 6 22.35 -6.89 1.40
C VAL A 6 22.00 -5.46 0.98
N SER A 7 22.92 -4.52 1.19
CA SER A 7 22.85 -3.16 0.66
C SER A 7 23.67 -3.05 -0.63
N ARG A 8 23.06 -2.55 -1.72
CA ARG A 8 23.78 -2.05 -2.90
C ARG A 8 24.05 -0.57 -2.71
N ARG A 9 25.32 -0.16 -2.65
CA ARG A 9 25.74 1.23 -2.75
C ARG A 9 25.63 1.71 -4.21
N ARG A 10 25.09 2.91 -4.43
CA ARG A 10 25.42 3.74 -5.59
C ARG A 10 26.31 4.86 -5.09
N ALA A 11 27.53 4.92 -5.63
CA ALA A 11 28.43 6.04 -5.46
C ALA A 11 27.88 7.25 -6.23
N VAL A 12 27.92 8.42 -5.60
CA VAL A 12 27.83 9.72 -6.29
C VAL A 12 29.15 10.42 -6.04
N ALA A 13 29.86 10.69 -7.12
CA ALA A 13 31.13 11.40 -7.15
C ALA A 13 30.89 12.91 -7.02
N ASP A 14 31.83 13.56 -6.35
CA ASP A 14 32.00 15.01 -6.19
C ASP A 14 32.04 15.77 -7.52
N ALA A 15 31.58 17.03 -7.50
CA ALA A 15 32.39 18.21 -7.90
C ALA A 15 31.55 19.49 -7.96
N GLY A 16 32.13 20.61 -7.48
CA GLY A 16 31.91 21.92 -8.09
C GLY A 16 31.40 23.04 -7.20
N ARG A 17 32.30 23.65 -6.43
CA ARG A 17 32.17 25.00 -5.82
C ARG A 17 31.84 26.07 -6.88
N TRP A 18 30.85 26.93 -6.61
CA TRP A 18 30.85 28.35 -7.00
C TRP A 18 30.15 29.20 -5.93
N MET A 19 30.89 30.20 -5.42
CA MET A 19 30.40 31.27 -4.55
C MET A 19 29.58 32.28 -5.37
N ALA A 20 28.42 32.69 -4.84
CA ALA A 20 27.92 34.05 -4.98
C ALA A 20 26.95 34.34 -3.84
N ALA A 21 27.36 35.24 -2.94
CA ALA A 21 26.51 35.82 -1.91
C ALA A 21 25.58 36.86 -2.54
N MET A 22 24.28 36.71 -2.30
CA MET A 22 23.31 37.79 -2.53
C MET A 22 22.42 37.86 -1.29
N VAL A 23 22.72 38.82 -0.42
CA VAL A 23 21.87 39.22 0.71
C VAL A 23 20.74 40.06 0.15
N LEU A 24 19.50 39.60 0.33
CA LEU A 24 18.29 40.38 0.10
C LEU A 24 17.42 40.33 1.35
N SER A 25 17.21 41.50 1.91
CA SER A 25 16.49 41.78 3.15
C SER A 25 15.04 41.29 3.14
N GLY A 26 14.64 40.67 4.25
CA GLY A 26 13.41 41.00 4.98
C GLY A 26 12.06 40.76 4.30
N ALA A 27 11.56 39.54 4.39
CA ALA A 27 10.13 39.28 4.57
C ALA A 27 9.97 38.42 5.82
N LEU A 28 9.03 38.80 6.70
CA LEU A 28 8.67 38.12 7.94
C LEU A 28 8.46 36.61 7.70
N GLY A 29 9.48 35.81 7.98
CA GLY A 29 9.40 34.36 8.01
C GLY A 29 8.63 33.92 9.25
N GLY A 30 7.30 33.96 9.20
CA GLY A 30 6.52 33.05 10.04
C GLY A 30 7.00 31.63 9.73
N PRO A 31 7.12 30.73 10.72
CA PRO A 31 7.50 29.36 10.42
C PRO A 31 6.49 28.85 9.40
N LEU A 32 6.95 28.56 8.18
CA LEU A 32 6.30 27.57 7.34
C LEU A 32 6.30 26.34 8.22
N ALA A 33 5.20 26.11 8.93
CA ALA A 33 4.92 24.84 9.56
C ALA A 33 5.17 23.83 8.45
N ALA A 34 6.28 23.12 8.54
CA ALA A 34 6.60 22.06 7.59
C ALA A 34 5.34 21.22 7.55
N ALA A 35 4.65 21.21 6.40
CA ALA A 35 3.45 20.42 6.26
C ALA A 35 3.90 18.99 6.50
N THR A 36 3.69 18.49 7.72
CA THR A 36 4.09 17.15 8.10
C THR A 36 3.27 16.24 7.22
N ALA A 37 3.92 15.63 6.23
CA ALA A 37 3.27 14.70 5.33
C ALA A 37 2.56 13.66 6.20
N GLN A 38 1.23 13.59 6.08
CA GLN A 38 0.44 12.65 6.86
C GLN A 38 0.90 11.23 6.52
N PRO A 39 1.29 10.41 7.51
CA PRO A 39 1.71 9.04 7.26
C PRO A 39 0.62 8.29 6.51
N HIS A 40 1.01 7.48 5.53
CA HIS A 40 0.10 6.72 4.68
C HIS A 40 0.36 5.23 4.81
N ALA A 41 -0.68 4.49 5.15
CA ALA A 41 -0.70 3.04 5.19
C ALA A 41 -1.50 2.47 4.01
N GLU A 42 -0.84 1.74 3.11
CA GLU A 42 -1.49 0.91 2.10
C GLU A 42 -1.62 -0.53 2.65
N VAL A 43 -2.85 -1.01 2.82
CA VAL A 43 -3.16 -2.30 3.45
C VAL A 43 -3.65 -3.29 2.41
N PHE A 44 -2.86 -4.33 2.15
CA PHE A 44 -3.13 -5.37 1.16
C PHE A 44 -3.60 -6.65 1.85
N VAL A 45 -4.88 -6.97 1.68
CA VAL A 45 -5.53 -8.10 2.37
C VAL A 45 -6.58 -8.77 1.51
N GLY A 46 -6.99 -9.99 1.89
CA GLY A 46 -8.20 -10.59 1.34
C GLY A 46 -9.45 -9.88 1.87
N ALA A 47 -10.53 -9.89 1.10
CA ALA A 47 -11.76 -9.20 1.46
C ALA A 47 -12.36 -9.71 2.78
N ALA A 48 -12.23 -11.01 3.06
CA ALA A 48 -12.72 -11.67 4.28
C ALA A 48 -11.82 -11.44 5.51
N THR A 49 -10.61 -10.89 5.33
CA THR A 49 -9.69 -10.64 6.45
C THR A 49 -10.17 -9.43 7.26
N ALA A 50 -10.49 -9.66 8.53
CA ALA A 50 -10.83 -8.60 9.47
C ALA A 50 -9.57 -7.78 9.83
N LEU A 51 -9.71 -6.46 9.77
CA LEU A 51 -8.69 -5.51 10.21
C LEU A 51 -9.14 -4.86 11.51
N SER A 52 -8.19 -4.62 12.42
CA SER A 52 -8.45 -3.90 13.67
C SER A 52 -7.55 -2.68 13.79
N GLY A 53 -7.95 -1.71 14.60
CA GLY A 53 -7.16 -0.50 14.86
C GLY A 53 -7.15 0.55 13.75
N ALA A 54 -7.93 0.39 12.68
CA ALA A 54 -8.00 1.34 11.57
C ALA A 54 -8.51 2.73 12.01
N GLU A 55 -9.61 2.76 12.78
CA GLU A 55 -10.19 4.02 13.28
C GLU A 55 -9.22 4.75 14.22
N ALA A 56 -8.55 4.01 15.09
CA ALA A 56 -7.55 4.58 15.98
C ALA A 56 -6.39 5.21 15.20
N LEU A 57 -5.86 4.53 14.17
CA LEU A 57 -4.83 5.12 13.30
C LEU A 57 -5.33 6.35 12.54
N ALA A 58 -6.55 6.30 12.00
CA ALA A 58 -7.14 7.43 11.30
C ALA A 58 -7.27 8.65 12.22
N SER A 59 -7.66 8.45 13.48
CA SER A 59 -7.72 9.53 14.49
C SER A 59 -6.34 10.10 14.85
N GLN A 60 -5.27 9.32 14.65
CA GLN A 60 -3.88 9.75 14.79
C GLN A 60 -3.33 10.44 13.52
N GLY A 61 -4.19 10.73 12.53
CA GLY A 61 -3.79 11.39 11.29
C GLY A 61 -3.13 10.46 10.26
N VAL A 62 -3.15 9.14 10.47
CA VAL A 62 -2.64 8.18 9.50
C VAL A 62 -3.71 7.93 8.43
N ARG A 63 -3.39 8.26 7.17
CA ARG A 63 -4.24 7.94 6.03
C ARG A 63 -4.16 6.44 5.77
N ILE A 64 -5.30 5.77 5.59
CA ILE A 64 -5.35 4.34 5.32
C ILE A 64 -6.01 4.10 3.96
N THR A 65 -5.39 3.27 3.12
CA THR A 65 -5.96 2.79 1.86
C THR A 65 -5.96 1.28 1.85
N ARG A 66 -7.13 0.65 1.70
CA ARG A 66 -7.26 -0.81 1.64
C ARG A 66 -7.32 -1.29 0.19
N TYR A 67 -6.51 -2.30 -0.11
CA TYR A 67 -6.46 -3.02 -1.36
C TYR A 67 -6.87 -4.48 -1.14
N ASN A 68 -7.96 -4.90 -1.80
CA ASN A 68 -8.43 -6.28 -1.77
C ASN A 68 -7.76 -7.09 -2.87
N VAL A 69 -6.76 -7.89 -2.50
CA VAL A 69 -5.94 -8.63 -3.49
C VAL A 69 -6.62 -9.88 -4.05
N ASP A 70 -7.72 -10.31 -3.44
CA ASP A 70 -8.52 -11.47 -3.85
C ASP A 70 -9.79 -11.09 -4.64
N GLU A 71 -10.00 -9.81 -4.97
CA GLU A 71 -11.25 -9.33 -5.56
C GLU A 71 -11.56 -9.99 -6.92
N ILE A 72 -10.55 -10.20 -7.77
CA ILE A 72 -10.73 -10.88 -9.07
C ILE A 72 -11.10 -12.35 -8.86
N ALA A 73 -10.43 -13.06 -7.95
CA ALA A 73 -10.77 -14.44 -7.63
C ALA A 73 -12.21 -14.57 -7.10
N ARG A 74 -12.65 -13.62 -6.27
CA ARG A 74 -14.03 -13.56 -5.78
C ARG A 74 -15.05 -13.26 -6.86
N ILE A 75 -14.72 -12.45 -7.86
CA ILE A 75 -15.57 -12.25 -9.04
C ILE A 75 -15.72 -13.57 -9.80
N ASN A 76 -14.63 -14.29 -10.04
CA ASN A 76 -14.66 -15.58 -10.73
C ASN A 76 -15.50 -16.62 -9.97
N ALA A 77 -15.34 -16.69 -8.65
CA ALA A 77 -16.14 -17.56 -7.80
C ALA A 77 -17.64 -17.21 -7.87
N LEU A 78 -17.98 -15.92 -7.86
CA LEU A 78 -19.37 -15.45 -7.99
C LEU A 78 -19.98 -15.83 -9.34
N LEU A 79 -19.23 -15.68 -10.43
CA LEU A 79 -19.71 -16.01 -11.78
C LEU A 79 -19.89 -17.51 -11.97
N SER A 80 -19.00 -18.30 -11.35
CA SER A 80 -18.95 -19.77 -11.49
C SER A 80 -19.84 -20.52 -10.50
N ALA A 81 -20.40 -19.83 -9.50
CA ALA A 81 -21.19 -20.45 -8.45
C ALA A 81 -22.44 -21.18 -9.00
N GLY A 82 -22.53 -22.49 -8.75
CA GLY A 82 -23.69 -23.29 -9.16
C GLY A 82 -23.95 -23.31 -10.66
N LEU A 83 -22.89 -23.24 -11.48
CA LEU A 83 -23.02 -23.51 -12.91
C LEU A 83 -23.28 -25.01 -13.16
N PRO A 84 -24.07 -25.36 -14.18
CA PRO A 84 -24.31 -26.74 -14.59
C PRO A 84 -23.04 -27.39 -15.15
N GLY A 85 -23.04 -28.72 -15.24
CA GLY A 85 -21.93 -29.48 -15.81
C GLY A 85 -21.83 -29.38 -17.33
N ASP A 86 -22.93 -29.02 -18.02
CA ASP A 86 -22.92 -28.74 -19.46
C ASP A 86 -22.20 -27.40 -19.75
N PRO A 87 -21.07 -27.41 -20.48
CA PRO A 87 -20.33 -26.20 -20.81
C PRO A 87 -21.14 -25.14 -21.58
N GLN A 88 -22.06 -25.53 -22.47
CA GLN A 88 -22.86 -24.58 -23.25
C GLN A 88 -23.88 -23.87 -22.36
N GLU A 89 -24.57 -24.63 -21.52
CA GLU A 89 -25.52 -24.08 -20.55
C GLU A 89 -24.81 -23.19 -19.52
N ALA A 90 -23.66 -23.64 -19.02
CA ALA A 90 -22.84 -22.89 -18.08
C ALA A 90 -22.37 -21.54 -18.66
N ALA A 91 -21.89 -21.54 -19.91
CA ALA A 91 -21.50 -20.32 -20.60
C ALA A 91 -22.67 -19.34 -20.76
N GLY A 92 -23.85 -19.85 -21.15
CA GLY A 92 -25.07 -19.04 -21.27
C GLY A 92 -25.44 -18.35 -19.95
N ILE A 93 -25.44 -19.10 -18.84
CA ILE A 93 -25.73 -18.56 -17.51
C ILE A 93 -24.67 -17.54 -17.08
N ALA A 94 -23.39 -17.82 -17.31
CA ALA A 94 -22.30 -16.92 -16.96
C ALA A 94 -22.42 -15.58 -17.72
N VAL A 95 -22.68 -15.61 -19.03
CA VAL A 95 -22.89 -14.41 -19.86
C VAL A 95 -24.09 -13.60 -19.35
N GLN A 96 -25.21 -14.24 -19.04
CA GLN A 96 -26.38 -13.57 -18.49
C GLN A 96 -26.09 -12.90 -17.14
N ARG A 97 -25.33 -13.56 -16.25
CA ARG A 97 -24.92 -13.01 -14.95
C ARG A 97 -24.02 -11.78 -15.13
N ILE A 98 -23.09 -11.82 -16.08
CA ILE A 98 -22.22 -10.70 -16.41
C ILE A 98 -23.06 -9.53 -16.93
N ALA A 99 -23.93 -9.77 -17.91
CA ALA A 99 -24.77 -8.74 -18.51
C ALA A 99 -25.63 -8.03 -17.46
N ARG A 100 -26.27 -8.77 -16.56
CA ARG A 100 -27.12 -8.21 -15.49
C ARG A 100 -26.35 -7.35 -14.48
N ARG A 101 -25.03 -7.55 -14.33
CA ARG A 101 -24.21 -6.90 -13.29
C ARG A 101 -23.02 -6.12 -13.85
N GLN A 102 -23.05 -5.79 -15.14
CA GLN A 102 -21.88 -5.32 -15.89
C GLN A 102 -21.21 -4.11 -15.22
N ALA A 103 -21.97 -3.09 -14.81
CA ALA A 103 -21.43 -1.90 -14.17
C ALA A 103 -20.72 -2.21 -12.85
N ILE A 104 -21.35 -2.99 -11.97
CA ILE A 104 -20.77 -3.39 -10.68
C ILE A 104 -19.52 -4.25 -10.90
N LEU A 105 -19.57 -5.19 -11.84
CA LEU A 105 -18.44 -6.06 -12.17
C LEU A 105 -17.26 -5.28 -12.74
N LYS A 106 -17.49 -4.30 -13.62
CA LYS A 106 -16.45 -3.41 -14.15
C LYS A 106 -15.72 -2.68 -13.02
N HIS A 107 -16.45 -2.05 -12.10
CA HIS A 107 -15.84 -1.35 -10.97
C HIS A 107 -15.06 -2.29 -10.04
N ARG A 108 -15.63 -3.45 -9.72
CA ARG A 108 -14.96 -4.43 -8.85
C ARG A 108 -13.69 -4.98 -9.51
N TYR A 109 -13.73 -5.27 -10.80
CA TYR A 109 -12.57 -5.73 -11.56
C TYR A 109 -11.47 -4.66 -11.61
N ALA A 110 -11.84 -3.41 -11.90
CA ALA A 110 -10.89 -2.29 -11.86
C ALA A 110 -10.23 -2.16 -10.48
N ARG A 111 -10.99 -2.22 -9.38
CA ARG A 111 -10.43 -2.20 -8.02
C ARG A 111 -9.48 -3.37 -7.74
N GLY A 112 -9.86 -4.58 -8.15
CA GLY A 112 -9.01 -5.76 -8.01
C GLY A 112 -7.71 -5.67 -8.81
N ALA A 113 -7.78 -5.20 -10.05
CA ALA A 113 -6.61 -4.96 -10.89
C ALA A 113 -5.70 -3.88 -10.28
N THR A 114 -6.26 -2.78 -9.79
CA THR A 114 -5.50 -1.73 -9.09
C THR A 114 -4.83 -2.28 -7.83
N ALA A 115 -5.51 -3.11 -7.05
CA ALA A 115 -4.94 -3.74 -5.85
C ALA A 115 -3.72 -4.61 -6.19
N LEU A 116 -3.83 -5.46 -7.23
CA LEU A 116 -2.72 -6.31 -7.68
C LEU A 116 -1.56 -5.47 -8.25
N LEU A 117 -1.85 -4.41 -9.01
CA LEU A 117 -0.83 -3.49 -9.53
C LEU A 117 -0.04 -2.83 -8.39
N HIS A 118 -0.73 -2.33 -7.36
CA HIS A 118 -0.08 -1.74 -6.19
C HIS A 118 0.74 -2.78 -5.41
N ALA A 119 0.22 -3.99 -5.24
CA ALA A 119 0.97 -5.07 -4.59
C ALA A 119 2.24 -5.44 -5.37
N ALA A 120 2.16 -5.49 -6.70
CA ALA A 120 3.30 -5.76 -7.57
C ALA A 120 4.35 -4.63 -7.51
N ARG A 121 3.92 -3.36 -7.48
CA ARG A 121 4.82 -2.19 -7.32
C ARG A 121 5.68 -2.32 -6.07
N HIS A 122 5.08 -2.75 -4.96
CA HIS A 122 5.75 -2.98 -3.69
C HIS A 122 6.42 -4.35 -3.58
N ARG A 123 6.34 -5.19 -4.64
CA ARG A 123 6.90 -6.54 -4.72
C ARG A 123 6.48 -7.44 -3.54
N LEU A 124 5.22 -7.32 -3.14
CA LEU A 124 4.68 -8.08 -2.02
C LEU A 124 4.65 -9.57 -2.34
N SER A 125 5.15 -10.40 -1.43
CA SER A 125 5.25 -11.85 -1.60
C SER A 125 4.27 -12.64 -0.73
N ARG A 126 3.64 -12.00 0.26
CA ARG A 126 2.70 -12.64 1.19
C ARG A 126 1.65 -11.63 1.67
N PHE A 127 0.49 -12.13 2.06
CA PHE A 127 -0.62 -11.35 2.60
C PHE A 127 -1.08 -11.95 3.95
N PRO A 128 -1.59 -11.15 4.91
CA PRO A 128 -1.76 -9.69 4.84
C PRO A 128 -0.43 -8.94 4.82
N ALA A 129 -0.39 -7.78 4.15
CA ALA A 129 0.77 -6.90 4.08
C ALA A 129 0.33 -5.44 4.22
N ILE A 130 1.12 -4.65 4.94
CA ILE A 130 0.87 -3.23 5.19
C ILE A 130 2.13 -2.48 4.80
N VAL A 131 2.00 -1.55 3.84
CA VAL A 131 3.09 -0.70 3.37
C VAL A 131 2.92 0.68 3.98
N PHE A 132 3.93 1.16 4.69
CA PHE A 132 3.97 2.52 5.23
C PHE A 132 4.85 3.40 4.35
N ASP A 133 4.27 4.53 3.91
CA ASP A 133 4.93 5.59 3.13
C ASP A 133 5.70 5.10 1.89
N GLY A 134 5.31 3.93 1.36
CA GLY A 134 5.97 3.27 0.22
C GLY A 134 7.37 2.72 0.50
N GLN A 135 7.83 2.69 1.77
CA GLN A 135 9.21 2.34 2.12
C GLN A 135 9.32 1.10 3.00
N ALA A 136 8.41 0.93 3.95
CA ALA A 136 8.46 -0.16 4.92
C ALA A 136 7.27 -1.10 4.73
N VAL A 137 7.51 -2.41 4.77
CA VAL A 137 6.46 -3.43 4.63
C VAL A 137 6.38 -4.28 5.90
N VAL A 138 5.22 -4.28 6.54
CA VAL A 138 4.88 -5.15 7.67
C VAL A 138 3.98 -6.28 7.17
N TYR A 139 4.38 -7.52 7.42
CA TYR A 139 3.66 -8.69 6.95
C TYR A 139 3.01 -9.48 8.09
N GLY A 140 1.90 -10.14 7.81
CA GLY A 140 1.24 -11.09 8.73
C GLY A 140 0.48 -10.43 9.87
N VAL A 141 0.39 -9.10 9.90
CA VAL A 141 -0.29 -8.34 10.96
C VAL A 141 -1.62 -7.79 10.45
N THR A 142 -2.68 -7.96 11.24
CA THR A 142 -4.03 -7.43 10.96
C THR A 142 -4.49 -6.33 11.91
N ASP A 143 -3.77 -6.13 13.03
CA ASP A 143 -3.91 -4.96 13.89
C ASP A 143 -3.02 -3.83 13.41
N LEU A 144 -3.63 -2.80 12.84
CA LEU A 144 -2.92 -1.69 12.22
C LEU A 144 -2.15 -0.84 13.24
N ARG A 145 -2.56 -0.81 14.52
CA ARG A 145 -1.79 -0.13 15.59
C ARG A 145 -0.48 -0.84 15.85
N THR A 146 -0.52 -2.17 15.89
CA THR A 146 0.68 -2.97 16.06
C THR A 146 1.63 -2.81 14.87
N ALA A 147 1.09 -2.82 13.64
CA ALA A 147 1.91 -2.55 12.45
C ALA A 147 2.53 -1.15 12.46
N TYR A 148 1.78 -0.12 12.87
CA TYR A 148 2.29 1.26 12.93
C TYR A 148 3.38 1.44 14.00
N ARG A 149 3.25 0.80 15.17
CA ARG A 149 4.33 0.80 16.18
C ARG A 149 5.62 0.16 15.65
N LEU A 150 5.52 -0.93 14.90
CA LEU A 150 6.69 -1.55 14.26
C LEU A 150 7.34 -0.60 13.25
N TYR A 151 6.53 0.13 12.49
CA TYR A 151 7.01 1.16 11.56
C TYR A 151 7.73 2.31 12.27
N GLN A 152 7.16 2.84 13.36
CA GLN A 152 7.78 3.90 14.16
C GLN A 152 9.13 3.48 14.74
N ARG A 153 9.24 2.24 15.24
CA ARG A 153 10.51 1.68 15.72
C ARG A 153 11.56 1.61 14.60
N TRP A 154 11.15 1.09 13.44
CA TRP A 154 12.02 1.05 12.26
C TRP A 154 12.50 2.44 11.82
N GLN A 155 11.65 3.46 11.93
CA GLN A 155 12.07 4.85 11.66
C GLN A 155 13.07 5.37 12.68
N ALA A 156 12.83 5.14 13.97
CA ALA A 156 13.74 5.56 15.04
C ALA A 156 15.13 4.92 14.87
N ASP A 157 15.18 3.61 14.64
CA ASP A 157 16.42 2.87 14.41
C ASP A 157 17.20 3.42 13.19
N ARG A 158 16.50 3.93 12.17
CA ARG A 158 17.12 4.55 10.99
C ARG A 158 17.66 5.95 11.25
N MET A 159 17.09 6.70 12.18
CA MET A 159 17.57 8.02 12.55
C MET A 159 18.76 7.96 13.52
N GLU A 160 18.83 6.91 14.34
CA GLU A 160 19.92 6.68 15.30
C GLU A 160 21.22 6.16 14.63
N ALA A 161 21.13 5.57 13.43
CA ALA A 161 22.29 5.03 12.73
C ALA A 161 23.12 6.14 12.04
N PRO A 162 24.42 6.32 12.37
CA PRO A 162 25.30 7.23 11.64
C PRO A 162 25.36 6.81 10.17
N GLN A 163 25.11 7.74 9.25
CA GLN A 163 25.24 7.46 7.82
C GLN A 163 26.71 7.18 7.48
N PRO A 164 27.05 6.05 6.84
CA PRO A 164 28.41 5.70 6.44
C PRO A 164 28.81 6.25 5.07
#